data_AF-A0A0M9DEU5-F1
#
_entry.id   AF-A0A0M9DEU5-F1
#
_cell.length_a   1.000
_cell.length_b   1.000
_cell.length_c   1.000
_cell.angle_alpha   90.00
_cell.angle_beta   90.00
_cell.angle_gamma   90.00
#
_symmetry.space_group_name_H-M   'P 1'
#
loop_
_entity.id
_entity.type
_entity.pdbx_description
1 polymer ?
#
loop_
_entity_poly.entity_id
_entity_poly.type
_entity_poly.pdbx_seq_one_letter_code
_entity_poly.pdbx_strand_id
1 'polypeptide(L)'
;MNNLKAKFKTLNRTQQCVWVGGIIVAVLIIFNVGKSTFAPNQLSGSYTATINGGFFTSKDTMKFDGDTVTELRKNGKDIKSTYSIDGNDITFKFNDGTVGHAKLSGDRNSFKITSAEGLAALGAGIKYTKDE
;
A
#
# COMPACT_ATOMS: atom_id res chain seq x y z
N MET A 1 -30.89 32.79 -5.05
CA MET A 1 -30.39 32.03 -6.22
C MET A 1 -29.68 32.87 -7.29
N ASN A 2 -29.37 34.16 -7.08
CA ASN A 2 -28.91 35.05 -8.16
C ASN A 2 -27.40 35.35 -8.17
N ASN A 3 -26.66 34.97 -7.12
CA ASN A 3 -25.21 35.24 -7.04
C ASN A 3 -24.33 34.12 -7.65
N LEU A 4 -24.88 32.92 -7.87
CA LEU A 4 -24.14 31.85 -8.56
C LEU A 4 -24.11 32.05 -10.07
N LYS A 5 -25.26 32.37 -10.70
CA LYS A 5 -25.34 32.58 -12.15
C LYS A 5 -24.42 33.71 -12.64
N ALA A 6 -24.23 34.76 -11.84
CA ALA A 6 -23.34 35.87 -12.18
C ALA A 6 -21.85 35.46 -12.18
N LYS A 7 -21.40 34.67 -11.19
CA LYS A 7 -20.02 34.16 -11.12
C LYS A 7 -19.69 33.15 -12.23
N PHE A 8 -20.69 32.45 -12.74
CA PHE A 8 -20.55 31.51 -13.86
C PHE A 8 -20.31 32.18 -15.22
N LYS A 9 -20.76 33.43 -15.38
CA LYS A 9 -20.68 34.16 -16.66
C LYS A 9 -19.31 34.82 -16.87
N THR A 10 -18.51 34.95 -15.80
CA THR A 10 -17.17 35.54 -15.80
C THR A 10 -16.03 34.52 -15.98
N LEU A 11 -16.35 33.23 -16.16
CA LEU A 11 -15.35 32.18 -16.30
C LEU A 11 -15.13 31.84 -17.78
N ASN A 12 -13.87 31.89 -18.22
CA ASN A 12 -13.47 31.68 -19.61
C ASN A 12 -13.75 30.23 -20.06
N ARG A 13 -14.01 30.00 -21.34
CA ARG A 13 -14.58 28.76 -21.93
C ARG A 13 -13.92 27.45 -21.46
N THR A 14 -12.67 27.48 -21.05
CA THR A 14 -11.92 26.32 -20.54
C THR A 14 -12.42 25.79 -19.18
N GLN A 15 -13.04 26.63 -18.34
CA GLN A 15 -13.52 26.22 -17.00
C GLN A 15 -14.94 25.60 -17.00
N GLN A 16 -15.72 25.76 -18.08
CA GLN A 16 -17.05 25.14 -18.19
C GLN A 16 -16.98 23.64 -18.54
N CYS A 17 -15.89 23.16 -19.14
CA CYS A 17 -15.72 21.73 -19.45
C CYS A 17 -15.39 20.85 -18.23
N VAL A 18 -15.06 21.41 -17.07
CA VAL A 18 -14.72 20.63 -15.87
C VAL A 18 -15.97 20.16 -15.10
N TRP A 19 -17.14 20.76 -15.35
CA TRP A 19 -18.37 20.45 -14.62
C TRP A 19 -19.06 19.13 -15.02
N VAL A 20 -18.67 18.52 -16.13
CA VAL A 20 -19.15 17.18 -16.53
C VAL A 20 -18.13 16.09 -16.14
N GLY A 21 -16.84 16.44 -16.02
CA GLY A 21 -15.80 15.51 -15.56
C GLY A 21 -15.69 15.36 -14.03
N GLY A 22 -16.10 16.37 -13.27
CA GLY A 22 -15.96 16.37 -11.80
C GLY A 22 -16.92 15.45 -11.04
N ILE A 23 -18.08 15.12 -11.61
CA ILE A 23 -19.06 14.23 -10.95
C ILE A 23 -18.63 12.75 -11.05
N ILE A 24 -17.94 12.35 -12.13
CA ILE A 24 -17.43 10.98 -12.29
C ILE A 24 -16.34 10.67 -11.24
N VAL A 25 -15.50 11.66 -10.91
CA VAL A 25 -14.48 11.50 -9.86
C VAL A 25 -15.11 11.40 -8.46
N ALA A 26 -16.19 12.14 -8.19
CA ALA A 26 -16.90 12.01 -6.91
C ALA A 26 -17.63 10.66 -6.78
N VAL A 27 -18.18 10.09 -7.86
CA VAL A 27 -18.78 8.75 -7.84
C VAL A 27 -17.71 7.65 -7.66
N LEU A 28 -16.50 7.82 -8.20
CA LEU A 28 -15.36 6.93 -7.92
C LEU A 28 -14.88 7.01 -6.47
N ILE A 29 -14.97 8.19 -5.84
CA ILE A 29 -14.63 8.35 -4.41
C ILE A 29 -15.73 7.73 -3.52
N ILE A 30 -17.00 7.79 -3.92
CA ILE A 30 -18.12 7.20 -3.15
C ILE A 30 -18.21 5.67 -3.34
N PHE A 31 -17.75 5.09 -4.47
CA PHE A 31 -17.73 3.64 -4.68
C PHE A 31 -16.68 2.88 -3.83
N ASN A 32 -15.70 3.57 -3.23
CA ASN A 32 -14.77 2.95 -2.28
C ASN A 32 -15.34 2.81 -0.86
N VAL A 33 -16.54 3.33 -0.58
CA VAL A 33 -17.18 3.21 0.75
C VAL A 33 -18.05 1.95 0.86
N GLY A 34 -18.04 1.06 -0.14
CA GLY A 34 -19.06 0.03 -0.32
C GLY A 34 -18.61 -1.42 -0.41
N LYS A 35 -17.36 -1.80 -0.09
CA LYS A 35 -16.93 -3.23 -0.01
C LYS A 35 -15.77 -3.47 0.97
N SER A 36 -15.90 -3.03 2.22
CA SER A 36 -15.07 -3.60 3.28
C SER A 36 -15.92 -4.48 4.16
N THR A 37 -16.21 -5.69 3.67
CA THR A 37 -16.23 -6.88 4.54
C THR A 37 -15.11 -6.71 5.56
N PHE A 38 -15.43 -6.86 6.85
CA PHE A 38 -14.56 -6.75 8.04
C PHE A 38 -13.28 -7.59 7.91
N ALA A 39 -12.40 -7.19 7.02
CA ALA A 39 -11.08 -7.74 6.90
C ALA A 39 -10.21 -6.85 7.77
N PRO A 40 -9.48 -7.42 8.75
CA PRO A 40 -8.63 -6.61 9.59
C PRO A 40 -7.69 -5.77 8.71
N ASN A 41 -7.71 -4.46 8.92
CA ASN A 41 -6.83 -3.50 8.25
C ASN A 41 -5.37 -3.63 8.72
N GLN A 42 -5.08 -4.66 9.50
CA GLN A 42 -3.79 -4.95 10.09
C GLN A 42 -3.48 -6.43 9.87
N LEU A 43 -2.24 -6.70 9.49
CA LEU A 43 -1.62 -8.02 9.57
C LEU A 43 -1.13 -8.24 11.00
N SER A 44 -1.09 -9.50 11.40
CA SER A 44 -0.49 -9.92 12.66
C SER A 44 0.34 -11.18 12.44
N GLY A 45 1.39 -11.31 13.25
CA GLY A 45 2.30 -12.45 13.20
C GLY A 45 3.49 -12.23 12.28
N SER A 46 4.25 -13.30 12.09
CA SER A 46 5.47 -13.29 11.28
C SER A 46 5.17 -13.77 9.87
N TYR A 47 5.84 -13.16 8.90
CA TYR A 47 5.79 -13.57 7.50
C TYR A 47 7.22 -13.78 7.02
N THR A 48 7.51 -14.97 6.52
CA THR A 48 8.85 -15.35 6.09
C THR A 48 8.92 -15.50 4.57
N ALA A 49 10.01 -15.01 3.99
CA ALA A 49 10.40 -15.27 2.62
C ALA A 49 11.71 -16.06 2.60
N THR A 50 11.82 -16.98 1.64
CA THR A 50 13.07 -17.68 1.35
C THR A 50 13.61 -17.15 0.02
N ILE A 51 14.76 -16.50 0.08
CA ILE A 51 15.46 -15.93 -1.06
C ILE A 51 16.50 -16.95 -1.49
N ASN A 52 16.24 -17.64 -2.60
CA ASN A 52 17.17 -18.58 -3.21
C ASN A 52 17.95 -17.87 -4.32
N GLY A 53 19.24 -17.63 -4.09
CA GLY A 53 20.15 -17.13 -5.10
C GLY A 53 21.21 -18.18 -5.39
N GLY A 54 21.01 -19.05 -6.39
CA GLY A 54 21.99 -20.00 -6.97
C GLY A 54 22.79 -20.90 -6.01
N PHE A 55 23.62 -20.30 -5.16
CA PHE A 55 24.51 -20.91 -4.18
C PHE A 55 24.19 -20.54 -2.71
N PHE A 56 23.21 -19.67 -2.45
CA PHE A 56 22.81 -19.27 -1.10
C PHE A 56 21.29 -19.28 -0.93
N THR A 57 20.85 -19.71 0.26
CA THR A 57 19.47 -19.61 0.72
C THR A 57 19.47 -18.70 1.93
N SER A 58 18.80 -17.55 1.80
CA SER A 58 18.58 -16.64 2.92
C SER A 58 17.11 -16.67 3.31
N LYS A 59 16.84 -16.62 4.63
CA LYS A 59 15.49 -16.40 5.15
C LYS A 59 15.40 -14.97 5.64
N ASP A 60 14.35 -14.30 5.22
CA ASP A 60 13.98 -12.97 5.69
C ASP A 60 12.60 -13.03 6.34
N THR A 61 12.43 -12.39 7.50
CA THR A 61 11.20 -12.47 8.28
C THR A 61 10.72 -11.08 8.65
N MET A 62 9.47 -10.79 8.32
CA MET A 62 8.77 -9.55 8.67
C MET A 62 7.71 -9.84 9.74
N LYS A 63 7.85 -9.24 10.92
CA LYS A 63 6.89 -9.34 12.01
C LYS A 63 5.94 -8.15 11.99
N PHE A 64 4.66 -8.42 11.87
CA PHE A 64 3.60 -7.41 11.88
C PHE A 64 2.95 -7.34 13.26
N ASP A 65 2.84 -6.12 13.79
CA ASP A 65 2.19 -5.80 15.06
C ASP A 65 1.50 -4.44 14.95
N GLY A 66 0.18 -4.47 14.93
CA GLY A 66 -0.65 -3.29 14.71
C GLY A 66 -0.37 -2.63 13.34
N ASP A 67 0.00 -1.37 13.36
CA ASP A 67 0.37 -0.52 12.20
C ASP A 67 1.87 -0.55 11.88
N THR A 68 2.63 -1.38 12.58
CA THR A 68 4.08 -1.48 12.43
C THR A 68 4.51 -2.83 11.87
N VAL A 69 5.60 -2.81 11.12
CA VAL A 69 6.29 -4.00 10.63
C VAL A 69 7.75 -3.93 11.04
N THR A 70 8.29 -5.04 11.51
CA THR A 70 9.69 -5.16 11.91
C THR A 70 10.36 -6.23 11.04
N GLU A 71 11.33 -5.84 10.24
CA GLU A 71 12.22 -6.75 9.51
C GLU A 71 13.25 -7.31 10.51
N LEU A 72 13.17 -8.62 10.78
CA LEU A 72 14.04 -9.33 11.71
C LEU A 72 15.33 -9.72 11.00
N ARG A 73 16.43 -9.07 11.37
CA ARG A 73 17.73 -9.31 10.73
C ARG A 73 18.54 -10.30 11.54
N LYS A 74 18.93 -11.42 10.91
CA LYS A 74 19.77 -12.43 11.54
C LYS A 74 21.09 -11.86 12.08
N ASN A 75 21.66 -10.89 11.36
CA ASN A 75 22.86 -10.16 11.75
C ASN A 75 22.59 -8.64 11.60
N GLY A 76 22.41 -7.93 12.70
CA GLY A 76 22.24 -6.46 12.70
C GLY A 76 21.14 -5.98 13.65
N LYS A 77 20.78 -4.71 13.53
CA LYS A 77 19.60 -4.14 14.19
C LYS A 77 18.37 -4.40 13.34
N ASP A 78 17.30 -4.85 13.99
CA ASP A 78 15.99 -4.94 13.37
C ASP A 78 15.55 -3.59 12.83
N ILE A 79 14.90 -3.60 11.68
CA ILE A 79 14.38 -2.39 11.06
C ILE A 79 12.88 -2.34 11.27
N LYS A 80 12.45 -1.36 12.06
CA LYS A 80 11.03 -1.05 12.23
C LYS A 80 10.59 -0.04 11.18
N SER A 81 9.46 -0.33 10.54
CA SER A 81 8.78 0.52 9.56
C SER A 81 7.29 0.57 9.87
N THR A 82 6.56 1.47 9.20
CA THR A 82 5.09 1.50 9.26
C THR A 82 4.50 0.99 7.97
N TYR A 83 3.25 0.53 8.01
CA TYR A 83 2.56 0.09 6.81
C TYR A 83 1.06 0.42 6.87
N SER A 84 0.43 0.44 5.70
CA SER A 84 -1.01 0.59 5.55
C SER A 84 -1.55 -0.38 4.51
N ILE A 85 -2.77 -0.88 4.74
CA ILE A 85 -3.48 -1.75 3.80
C ILE A 85 -4.69 -1.00 3.22
N ASP A 86 -4.81 -1.00 1.89
CA ASP A 86 -6.01 -0.57 1.18
C ASP A 86 -6.47 -1.70 0.25
N GLY A 87 -7.57 -2.37 0.61
CA GLY A 87 -8.01 -3.60 -0.04
C GLY A 87 -6.95 -4.71 0.02
N ASN A 88 -6.29 -4.97 -1.11
CA ASN A 88 -5.20 -5.95 -1.25
C ASN A 88 -3.84 -5.29 -1.50
N ASP A 89 -3.76 -3.96 -1.43
CA ASP A 89 -2.53 -3.20 -1.60
C ASP A 89 -1.93 -2.88 -0.23
N ILE A 90 -0.65 -3.21 -0.06
CA ILE A 90 0.13 -2.84 1.12
C ILE A 90 1.11 -1.75 0.69
N THR A 91 1.16 -0.66 1.46
CA THR A 91 2.19 0.37 1.32
C THR A 91 3.05 0.39 2.57
N PHE A 92 4.36 0.20 2.40
CA PHE A 92 5.38 0.29 3.44
C PHE A 92 6.03 1.67 3.41
N LYS A 93 6.24 2.25 4.59
CA LYS A 93 7.00 3.49 4.77
C LYS A 93 8.22 3.21 5.63
N PHE A 94 9.39 3.32 5.02
CA PHE A 94 10.66 3.08 5.66
C PHE A 94 11.14 4.34 6.40
N ASN A 95 12.04 4.17 7.38
CA ASN A 95 12.52 5.29 8.22
C ASN A 95 13.34 6.33 7.44
N ASP A 96 13.88 5.98 6.29
CA ASP A 96 14.60 6.89 5.40
C ASP A 96 13.67 7.72 4.49
N GLY A 97 12.35 7.56 4.63
CA GLY A 97 11.33 8.25 3.85
C GLY A 97 10.98 7.56 2.53
N THR A 98 11.66 6.47 2.17
CA THR A 98 11.35 5.69 0.96
C THR A 98 10.07 4.88 1.14
N VAL A 99 9.45 4.52 0.01
CA VAL A 99 8.19 3.78 -0.02
C VAL A 99 8.34 2.42 -0.72
N GLY A 100 7.66 1.42 -0.18
CA GLY A 100 7.49 0.09 -0.76
C GLY A 100 6.02 -0.23 -1.02
N HIS A 101 5.75 -1.01 -2.05
CA HIS A 101 4.42 -1.50 -2.38
C HIS A 101 4.42 -3.02 -2.48
N ALA A 102 3.34 -3.64 -2.02
CA ALA A 102 3.12 -5.07 -2.12
C ALA A 102 1.65 -5.42 -2.34
N LYS A 103 1.40 -6.62 -2.86
CA LYS A 103 0.07 -7.18 -3.02
C LYS A 103 -0.17 -8.29 -1.99
N LEU A 104 -1.18 -8.11 -1.16
CA LEU A 104 -1.69 -9.08 -0.20
C LEU A 104 -2.58 -10.10 -0.92
N SER A 105 -2.44 -11.38 -0.58
CA SER A 105 -3.33 -12.43 -1.07
C SER A 105 -4.72 -12.30 -0.43
N GLY A 106 -5.76 -12.81 -1.12
CA GLY A 106 -7.14 -12.71 -0.63
C GLY A 106 -7.38 -13.40 0.72
N ASP A 107 -6.62 -14.44 1.02
CA ASP A 107 -6.60 -15.14 2.33
C ASP A 107 -5.74 -14.43 3.38
N ARG A 108 -5.04 -13.35 3.00
CA ARG A 108 -4.10 -12.56 3.82
C ARG A 108 -2.93 -13.36 4.40
N ASN A 109 -2.72 -14.61 3.95
CA ASN A 109 -1.63 -15.46 4.43
C ASN A 109 -0.33 -15.25 3.67
N SER A 110 -0.31 -14.41 2.64
CA SER A 110 0.91 -14.08 1.92
C SER A 110 0.84 -12.70 1.29
N PHE A 111 1.99 -12.08 1.06
CA PHE A 111 2.07 -10.88 0.24
C PHE A 111 3.31 -10.94 -0.65
N LYS A 112 3.27 -10.23 -1.78
CA LYS A 112 4.38 -10.13 -2.72
C LYS A 112 4.77 -8.67 -2.89
N ILE A 113 6.03 -8.34 -2.64
CA ILE A 113 6.56 -7.00 -2.93
C ILE A 113 6.47 -6.78 -4.44
N THR A 114 5.78 -5.73 -4.85
CA THR A 114 5.62 -5.37 -6.27
C THR A 114 6.65 -4.35 -6.72
N SER A 115 7.02 -3.44 -5.83
CA SER A 115 7.99 -2.37 -6.10
C SER A 115 8.47 -1.77 -4.78
N ALA A 116 9.66 -1.21 -4.76
CA ALA A 116 10.14 -0.38 -3.66
C ALA A 116 11.20 0.59 -4.15
N GLU A 117 11.43 1.65 -3.40
CA GLU A 117 12.45 2.64 -3.68
C GLU A 117 13.78 2.30 -2.97
N GLY A 118 14.87 2.93 -3.40
CA GLY A 118 16.18 2.77 -2.76
C GLY A 118 16.71 1.33 -2.79
N LEU A 119 17.42 0.94 -1.73
CA LEU A 119 17.96 -0.42 -1.60
C LEU A 119 16.87 -1.48 -1.41
N ALA A 120 15.67 -1.08 -0.95
CA ALA A 120 14.53 -1.98 -0.81
C ALA A 120 13.99 -2.46 -2.17
N ALA A 121 14.31 -1.78 -3.27
CA ALA A 121 13.98 -2.20 -4.63
C ALA A 121 14.48 -3.62 -4.97
N LEU A 122 15.58 -4.06 -4.34
CA LEU A 122 16.12 -5.41 -4.48
C LEU A 122 15.16 -6.50 -3.98
N GLY A 123 14.20 -6.13 -3.12
CA GLY A 123 13.17 -7.01 -2.61
C GLY A 123 11.95 -7.16 -3.55
N ALA A 124 11.90 -6.43 -4.67
CA ALA A 124 10.80 -6.53 -5.61
C ALA A 124 10.68 -7.96 -6.17
N GLY A 125 9.47 -8.49 -6.16
CA GLY A 125 9.16 -9.86 -6.59
C GLY A 125 9.24 -10.90 -5.47
N ILE A 126 9.79 -10.58 -4.31
CA ILE A 126 9.85 -11.51 -3.17
C ILE A 126 8.43 -11.72 -2.61
N LYS A 127 8.07 -12.99 -2.40
CA LYS A 127 6.83 -13.40 -1.76
C LYS A 127 7.10 -13.84 -0.33
N TYR A 128 6.40 -13.22 0.60
CA TYR A 128 6.38 -13.54 2.01
C TYR A 128 5.12 -14.34 2.33
N THR A 129 5.24 -15.35 3.17
CA THR A 129 4.12 -16.21 3.61
C THR A 129 4.07 -16.21 5.12
N LYS A 130 2.87 -16.14 5.69
CA LYS A 130 2.65 -16.15 7.12
C LYS A 130 3.20 -17.44 7.72
N ASP A 131 3.94 -17.31 8.80
CA ASP A 131 4.38 -18.45 9.60
C ASP A 131 3.15 -19.02 10.34
N GLU A 132 3.05 -20.35 10.41
CA GLU A 132 1.94 -21.07 11.09
C GLU A 132 1.86 -20.77 12.59
#